data_AF-A0A1C4Q371-F1
#
_entry.id   AF-A0A1C4Q371-F1
#
_cell.length_a   1.000
_cell.length_b   1.000
_cell.length_c   1.000
_cell.angle_alpha   90.00
_cell.angle_beta   90.00
_cell.angle_gamma   90.00
#
_symmetry.space_group_name_H-M   'P 1'
#
loop_
_entity.id
_entity.type
_entity.pdbx_description
1 polymer ?
#
loop_
_entity_poly.entity_id
_entity_poly.type
_entity_poly.pdbx_seq_one_letter_code
_entity_poly.pdbx_strand_id
1 'polypeptide(L)'
;MLRAVTDADGAQRVLAETPPYAIAVTDLRDVSDAERDEALARVRAELENQVLPSGSWPLFDIRATHLPDQRTRLHVSVDLLFVDVRSLLLVLAEWRRFYDDPAWSPAPLDHTFRDHVLAERELRDSPAGRRAADYWTARLDEIPPAPDLPLATAPEQIGPPLFVLHRAVLPQDRWAALSATARRHGLTPSNLLLAAYAEVLRTWSRRQEFTLTLTLFGRQPLHPETDGIVGNFLSPNLLTVDGRSDETFGRRAARVQNRLLADLEHSAYGGVRVLRELTRRQGDGRNVSMPVVFTSTLDGAEGDAKGDPLSVFGELAHSASQTPQVWLENQVFEENGALTVNWNAVDGLFAPDTLDAMFHAYLTLLDRLTDDESAWETAGGAVPLPAAELVERRAANATATDIPPRRLHELVHEAALRRPDAVAVIADGTEVTYRTLQENVHRIARRLRSEGCAEPNTLVAVSMRPGAAQIAALLGVLHAGAAYVAIDPELPEERRHSLLHRCRAKAVVTEAELGASLSWPGGSPGRHPRRPGDAAVRHRTAGEPAERRRPRVRDLHVRLHGRTEGGDDLAPQRREHRAGHQRPLRGERAGPGPGPRPGRVRPLRLRRLRDPGRGRLRGRPLRRAR
;
A
#
# COMPACT_ATOMS: atom_id res chain seq x y z
N MET A 1 -18.38 -33.86 -6.97
CA MET A 1 -18.25 -32.87 -5.89
C MET A 1 -19.52 -32.06 -5.56
N LEU A 2 -20.53 -31.96 -6.44
CA LEU A 2 -21.80 -31.25 -6.15
C LEU A 2 -22.63 -31.81 -4.96
N ARG A 3 -22.24 -32.99 -4.44
CA ARG A 3 -22.84 -33.64 -3.26
C ARG A 3 -22.01 -33.43 -1.98
N ALA A 4 -20.99 -32.58 -2.03
CA ALA A 4 -20.11 -32.34 -0.91
C ALA A 4 -20.79 -31.46 0.15
N VAL A 5 -20.49 -31.76 1.42
CA VAL A 5 -20.86 -30.97 2.60
C VAL A 5 -19.66 -30.86 3.55
N THR A 6 -19.66 -29.85 4.41
CA THR A 6 -18.70 -29.70 5.51
C THR A 6 -19.25 -30.36 6.77
N ASP A 7 -18.47 -31.14 7.49
CA ASP A 7 -18.85 -31.66 8.81
C ASP A 7 -18.57 -30.64 9.94
N ALA A 8 -18.93 -31.00 11.17
CA ALA A 8 -18.74 -30.13 12.33
C ALA A 8 -17.26 -29.85 12.65
N ASP A 9 -16.35 -30.73 12.23
CA ASP A 9 -14.91 -30.63 12.46
C ASP A 9 -14.20 -29.89 11.31
N GLY A 10 -14.95 -29.44 10.29
CA GLY A 10 -14.46 -28.69 9.15
C GLY A 10 -13.92 -29.55 8.00
N ALA A 11 -14.02 -30.87 8.09
CA ALA A 11 -13.65 -31.77 7.01
C ALA A 11 -14.76 -31.89 5.96
N GLN A 12 -14.36 -32.27 4.75
CA GLN A 12 -15.27 -32.39 3.61
C GLN A 12 -15.74 -33.84 3.47
N ARG A 13 -17.03 -34.03 3.21
CA ARG A 13 -17.62 -35.33 2.95
C ARG A 13 -18.52 -35.27 1.72
N VAL A 14 -18.31 -36.18 0.78
CA VAL A 14 -19.21 -36.35 -0.38
C VAL A 14 -20.33 -37.32 0.02
N LEU A 15 -21.58 -36.89 -0.10
CA LEU A 15 -22.75 -37.73 0.20
C LEU A 15 -22.84 -38.88 -0.82
N ALA A 16 -23.10 -40.10 -0.33
CA ALA A 16 -23.26 -41.28 -1.18
C ALA A 16 -24.51 -41.19 -2.07
N GLU A 17 -25.58 -40.59 -1.54
CA GLU A 17 -26.84 -40.31 -2.23
C GLU A 17 -27.34 -38.92 -1.83
N THR A 18 -28.10 -38.30 -2.72
CA THR A 18 -28.82 -37.04 -2.48
C THR A 18 -30.23 -37.21 -3.00
N PRO A 19 -31.25 -36.58 -2.37
CA PRO A 19 -32.59 -36.60 -2.94
C PRO A 19 -32.59 -35.91 -4.33
N PRO A 20 -33.56 -36.24 -5.21
CA PRO A 20 -33.71 -35.54 -6.48
C PRO A 20 -33.85 -34.03 -6.25
N TYR A 21 -33.09 -33.22 -6.99
CA TYR A 21 -33.21 -31.78 -6.94
C TYR A 21 -34.40 -31.33 -7.80
N ALA A 22 -35.36 -30.63 -7.20
CA ALA A 22 -36.49 -30.04 -7.91
C ALA A 22 -36.19 -28.56 -8.20
N ILE A 23 -36.08 -28.20 -9.48
CA ILE A 23 -35.89 -26.80 -9.90
C ILE A 23 -37.17 -26.02 -9.58
N ALA A 24 -37.04 -24.98 -8.76
CA ALA A 24 -38.17 -24.11 -8.44
C ALA A 24 -38.58 -23.30 -9.70
N VAL A 25 -39.86 -23.37 -10.08
CA VAL A 25 -40.40 -22.70 -11.26
C VAL A 25 -41.33 -21.56 -10.84
N THR A 26 -41.10 -20.36 -11.39
CA THR A 26 -42.00 -19.22 -11.29
C THR A 26 -42.59 -18.91 -12.66
N ASP A 27 -43.91 -18.71 -12.74
CA ASP A 27 -44.58 -18.37 -14.00
C ASP A 27 -44.88 -16.87 -14.07
N LEU A 28 -44.26 -16.16 -15.01
CA LEU A 28 -44.46 -14.73 -15.27
C LEU A 28 -44.93 -14.47 -16.71
N ARG A 29 -45.59 -15.46 -17.34
CA ARG A 29 -46.10 -15.34 -18.72
C ARG A 29 -47.25 -14.34 -18.84
N ASP A 30 -48.12 -14.27 -17.84
CA ASP A 30 -49.37 -13.49 -17.90
C ASP A 30 -49.36 -12.20 -17.05
N VAL A 31 -48.18 -11.73 -16.64
CA VAL A 31 -48.01 -10.48 -15.87
C VAL A 31 -47.52 -9.33 -16.73
N SER A 32 -47.72 -8.09 -16.26
CA SER A 32 -47.20 -6.90 -16.93
C SER A 32 -45.66 -6.88 -16.98
N ASP A 33 -45.08 -6.17 -17.94
CA ASP A 33 -43.61 -6.08 -18.06
C ASP A 33 -42.96 -5.48 -16.80
N ALA A 34 -43.60 -4.50 -16.16
CA ALA A 34 -43.09 -3.89 -14.93
C ALA A 34 -43.06 -4.87 -13.75
N GLU A 35 -44.12 -5.68 -13.59
CA GLU A 35 -44.17 -6.72 -12.56
C GLU A 35 -43.15 -7.84 -12.83
N ARG A 36 -42.97 -8.18 -14.12
CA ARG A 36 -41.98 -9.17 -14.56
C ARG A 36 -40.56 -8.72 -14.24
N ASP A 37 -40.22 -7.49 -14.58
CA ASP A 37 -38.90 -6.91 -14.31
C ASP A 37 -38.63 -6.83 -12.80
N GLU A 38 -39.62 -6.43 -12.00
CA GLU A 38 -39.50 -6.41 -10.55
C GLU A 38 -39.30 -7.81 -9.96
N ALA A 39 -40.05 -8.80 -10.42
CA ALA A 39 -39.92 -10.19 -9.98
C ALA A 39 -38.56 -10.78 -10.34
N LEU A 40 -38.07 -10.54 -11.57
CA LEU A 40 -36.74 -10.98 -12.00
C LEU A 40 -35.62 -10.31 -11.19
N ALA A 41 -35.77 -9.02 -10.88
CA ALA A 41 -34.82 -8.29 -10.02
C ALA A 41 -34.82 -8.84 -8.59
N ARG A 42 -35.99 -9.23 -8.05
CA ARG A 42 -36.13 -9.84 -6.73
C ARG A 42 -35.42 -11.18 -6.65
N VAL A 43 -35.66 -12.08 -7.62
CA VAL A 43 -35.00 -13.39 -7.69
C VAL A 43 -33.49 -13.22 -7.77
N ARG A 44 -33.01 -12.27 -8.58
CA ARG A 44 -31.58 -11.94 -8.67
C ARG A 44 -31.02 -11.49 -7.32
N ALA A 45 -31.67 -10.52 -6.67
CA ALA A 45 -31.21 -10.00 -5.38
C ALA A 45 -31.20 -11.09 -4.30
N GLU A 46 -32.17 -12.00 -4.28
CA GLU A 46 -32.17 -13.15 -3.36
C GLU A 46 -30.97 -14.06 -3.60
N LEU A 47 -30.73 -14.47 -4.85
CA LEU A 47 -29.63 -15.36 -5.22
C LEU A 47 -28.24 -14.73 -5.06
N GLU A 48 -28.11 -13.41 -5.19
CA GLU A 48 -26.86 -12.68 -4.99
C GLU A 48 -26.50 -12.49 -3.51
N ASN A 49 -27.51 -12.41 -2.63
CA ASN A 49 -27.29 -12.16 -1.20
C ASN A 49 -27.43 -13.42 -0.35
N GLN A 50 -27.73 -14.57 -0.95
CA GLN A 50 -27.87 -15.82 -0.22
C GLN A 50 -26.51 -16.33 0.26
N VAL A 51 -26.50 -16.91 1.46
CA VAL A 51 -25.36 -17.66 2.01
C VAL A 51 -25.87 -19.05 2.34
N LEU A 52 -25.43 -20.04 1.56
CA LEU A 52 -25.88 -21.42 1.72
C LEU A 52 -25.10 -22.10 2.86
N PRO A 53 -25.78 -22.78 3.80
CA PRO A 53 -25.11 -23.48 4.90
C PRO A 53 -24.26 -24.65 4.37
N SER A 54 -22.93 -24.56 4.53
CA SER A 54 -21.99 -25.54 3.98
C SER A 54 -22.13 -26.97 4.53
N GLY A 55 -22.78 -27.12 5.69
CA GLY A 55 -23.05 -28.43 6.30
C GLY A 55 -24.26 -29.18 5.73
N SER A 56 -24.99 -28.58 4.78
CA SER A 56 -26.20 -29.17 4.21
C SER A 56 -26.22 -29.03 2.70
N TRP A 57 -26.58 -30.12 2.02
CA TRP A 57 -26.79 -30.11 0.58
C TRP A 57 -28.18 -29.53 0.24
N PRO A 58 -28.31 -28.76 -0.86
CA PRO A 58 -27.27 -28.38 -1.82
C PRO A 58 -26.55 -27.06 -1.50
N LEU A 59 -25.28 -26.94 -1.92
CA LEU A 59 -24.54 -25.67 -1.99
C LEU A 59 -24.73 -24.96 -3.35
N PHE A 60 -25.92 -25.11 -3.92
CA PHE A 60 -26.35 -24.40 -5.12
C PHE A 60 -27.86 -24.17 -5.07
N ASP A 61 -28.34 -23.15 -5.76
CA ASP A 61 -29.75 -22.86 -5.97
C ASP A 61 -29.98 -22.63 -7.48
N ILE A 62 -30.84 -23.44 -8.07
CA ILE A 62 -31.21 -23.37 -9.48
C ILE A 62 -32.72 -23.13 -9.56
N ARG A 63 -33.09 -22.03 -10.22
CA ARG A 63 -34.49 -21.63 -10.42
C ARG A 63 -34.77 -21.40 -11.89
N ALA A 64 -36.01 -21.60 -12.30
CA ALA A 64 -36.49 -21.29 -13.63
C ALA A 64 -37.65 -20.29 -13.57
N THR A 65 -37.66 -19.34 -14.48
CA THR A 65 -38.78 -18.39 -14.64
C THR A 65 -39.32 -18.49 -16.06
N HIS A 66 -40.59 -18.89 -16.20
CA HIS A 66 -41.26 -18.88 -17.50
C HIS A 66 -41.66 -17.44 -17.87
N LEU A 67 -41.33 -17.05 -19.08
CA LEU A 67 -41.58 -15.75 -19.67
C LEU A 67 -42.43 -15.92 -20.94
N PRO A 68 -43.04 -14.83 -21.46
CA PRO A 68 -43.72 -14.88 -22.76
C PRO A 68 -42.82 -15.41 -23.88
N ASP A 69 -43.44 -15.78 -25.00
CA ASP A 69 -42.77 -16.26 -26.21
C ASP A 69 -42.01 -17.59 -26.03
N GLN A 70 -42.50 -18.46 -25.14
CA GLN A 70 -41.86 -19.73 -24.78
C GLN A 70 -40.41 -19.58 -24.30
N ARG A 71 -40.09 -18.44 -23.68
CA ARG A 71 -38.76 -18.20 -23.11
C ARG A 71 -38.73 -18.63 -21.65
N THR A 72 -37.61 -19.20 -21.25
CA THR A 72 -37.32 -19.51 -19.84
C THR A 72 -36.04 -18.80 -19.44
N ARG A 73 -36.09 -18.08 -18.31
CA ARG A 73 -34.88 -17.61 -17.64
C ARG A 73 -34.43 -18.67 -16.65
N LEU A 74 -33.26 -19.26 -16.91
CA LEU A 74 -32.58 -20.12 -15.94
C LEU A 74 -31.71 -19.23 -15.03
N HIS A 75 -31.84 -19.40 -13.73
CA HIS A 75 -31.01 -18.75 -12.72
C HIS A 75 -30.18 -19.81 -12.02
N VAL A 76 -28.87 -19.60 -11.95
CA VAL A 76 -27.91 -20.55 -11.37
C VAL A 76 -27.06 -19.80 -10.36
N SER A 77 -27.15 -20.18 -9.10
CA SER A 77 -26.26 -19.72 -8.02
C SER A 77 -25.54 -20.92 -7.42
N VAL A 78 -24.22 -20.86 -7.33
CA VAL A 78 -23.38 -21.96 -6.84
C VAL A 78 -22.38 -21.37 -5.85
N ASP A 79 -22.30 -21.95 -4.67
CA ASP A 79 -21.20 -21.65 -3.74
C ASP A 79 -19.95 -22.41 -4.20
N LEU A 80 -18.89 -21.66 -4.49
CA LEU A 80 -17.65 -22.20 -5.07
C LEU A 80 -16.73 -22.86 -4.03
N LEU A 81 -17.21 -23.15 -2.81
CA LEU A 81 -16.45 -23.83 -1.77
C LEU A 81 -15.91 -25.21 -2.23
N PHE A 82 -16.72 -25.98 -2.97
CA PHE A 82 -16.39 -27.35 -3.38
C PHE A 82 -16.14 -27.52 -4.88
N VAL A 83 -16.41 -26.49 -5.66
CA VAL A 83 -16.37 -26.49 -7.12
C VAL A 83 -15.79 -25.14 -7.55
N ASP A 84 -14.70 -25.14 -8.31
CA ASP A 84 -14.17 -23.91 -8.90
C ASP A 84 -14.91 -23.53 -10.19
N VAL A 85 -14.64 -22.33 -10.71
CA VAL A 85 -15.29 -21.85 -11.95
C VAL A 85 -15.08 -22.81 -13.11
N ARG A 86 -13.87 -23.36 -13.31
CA ARG A 86 -13.59 -24.32 -14.39
C ARG A 86 -14.45 -25.59 -14.25
N SER A 87 -14.62 -26.10 -13.05
CA SER A 87 -15.49 -27.24 -12.76
C SER A 87 -16.96 -26.94 -12.96
N LEU A 88 -17.41 -25.73 -12.65
CA LEU A 88 -18.77 -25.29 -12.95
C LEU A 88 -19.03 -25.29 -14.46
N LEU A 89 -18.10 -24.75 -15.25
CA LEU A 89 -18.21 -24.74 -16.72
C LEU A 89 -18.26 -26.17 -17.29
N LEU A 90 -17.47 -27.09 -16.72
CA LEU A 90 -17.54 -28.52 -17.08
C LEU A 90 -18.94 -29.10 -16.80
N VAL A 91 -19.49 -28.88 -15.60
CA VAL A 91 -20.83 -29.32 -15.23
C VAL A 91 -21.90 -28.75 -16.17
N LEU A 92 -21.80 -27.46 -16.52
CA LEU A 92 -22.75 -26.81 -17.42
C LEU A 92 -22.67 -27.38 -18.84
N ALA A 93 -21.47 -27.68 -19.34
CA ALA A 93 -21.27 -28.31 -20.64
C ALA A 93 -21.83 -29.74 -20.69
N GLU A 94 -21.58 -30.56 -19.66
CA GLU A 94 -22.16 -31.90 -19.52
C GLU A 94 -23.69 -31.84 -19.43
N TRP A 95 -24.22 -30.88 -18.66
CA TRP A 95 -25.66 -30.69 -18.53
C TRP A 95 -26.29 -30.34 -19.88
N ARG A 96 -25.68 -29.45 -20.68
CA ARG A 96 -26.15 -29.16 -22.03
C ARG A 96 -26.10 -30.39 -22.93
N ARG A 97 -25.02 -31.15 -22.89
CA ARG A 97 -24.86 -32.35 -23.70
C ARG A 97 -25.97 -33.38 -23.44
N PHE A 98 -26.38 -33.53 -22.19
CA PHE A 98 -27.53 -34.37 -21.82
C PHE A 98 -28.86 -33.88 -22.41
N TYR A 99 -29.05 -32.56 -22.53
CA TYR A 99 -30.23 -32.01 -23.21
C TYR A 99 -30.24 -32.28 -24.71
N ASP A 100 -29.06 -32.28 -25.34
CA ASP A 100 -28.91 -32.55 -26.78
C ASP A 100 -28.99 -34.04 -27.11
N ASP A 101 -28.49 -34.90 -26.21
CA ASP A 101 -28.58 -36.36 -26.28
C ASP A 101 -29.01 -36.95 -24.93
N PRO A 102 -30.32 -37.21 -24.72
CA PRO A 102 -30.83 -37.78 -23.47
C PRO A 102 -30.33 -39.19 -23.15
N ALA A 103 -29.74 -39.91 -24.12
CA ALA A 103 -29.13 -41.21 -23.89
C ALA A 103 -27.67 -41.10 -23.43
N TRP A 104 -27.06 -39.92 -23.55
CA TRP A 104 -25.70 -39.68 -23.11
C TRP A 104 -25.61 -39.72 -21.57
N SER A 105 -24.54 -40.32 -21.06
CA SER A 105 -24.13 -40.21 -19.66
C SER A 105 -22.62 -40.05 -19.59
N PRO A 106 -22.07 -39.26 -18.65
CA PRO A 106 -20.63 -39.18 -18.48
C PRO A 106 -20.07 -40.54 -18.06
N ALA A 107 -18.90 -40.90 -18.59
CA ALA A 107 -18.18 -42.08 -18.13
C ALA A 107 -17.77 -41.89 -16.65
N PRO A 108 -17.86 -42.91 -15.80
CA PRO A 108 -17.34 -42.82 -14.44
C PRO A 108 -15.83 -42.58 -14.51
N LEU A 109 -15.34 -41.63 -13.71
CA LEU A 109 -13.90 -41.38 -13.55
C LEU A 109 -13.33 -42.33 -12.50
N ASP A 110 -12.14 -42.86 -12.77
CA ASP A 110 -11.38 -43.69 -11.82
C ASP A 110 -10.66 -42.83 -10.77
N HIS A 111 -10.44 -41.55 -11.07
CA HIS A 111 -9.81 -40.58 -10.17
C HIS A 111 -10.78 -39.52 -9.66
N THR A 112 -10.83 -39.33 -8.34
CA THR A 112 -11.70 -38.33 -7.72
C THR A 112 -10.91 -37.09 -7.26
N PHE A 113 -11.62 -35.99 -6.97
CA PHE A 113 -10.99 -34.81 -6.38
C PHE A 113 -10.26 -35.11 -5.05
N ARG A 114 -10.78 -36.05 -4.25
CA ARG A 114 -10.11 -36.50 -3.02
C ARG A 114 -8.74 -37.10 -3.34
N ASP A 115 -8.67 -37.93 -4.37
CA ASP A 115 -7.44 -38.59 -4.77
C ASP A 115 -6.42 -37.58 -5.30
N HIS A 116 -6.87 -36.55 -6.03
CA HIS A 116 -6.04 -35.41 -6.44
C HIS A 116 -5.45 -34.67 -5.23
N VAL A 117 -6.28 -34.33 -4.23
CA VAL A 117 -5.82 -33.65 -3.00
C VAL A 117 -4.80 -34.49 -2.23
N LEU A 118 -4.96 -35.82 -2.20
CA LEU A 118 -4.00 -36.74 -1.59
C LEU A 118 -2.69 -36.79 -2.39
N ALA A 119 -2.76 -36.85 -3.72
CA ALA A 119 -1.58 -36.84 -4.59
C ALA A 119 -0.78 -35.51 -4.45
N GLU A 120 -1.47 -34.37 -4.37
CA GLU A 120 -0.82 -33.08 -4.08
C GLU A 120 -0.12 -33.08 -2.71
N ARG A 121 -0.68 -33.78 -1.71
CA ARG A 121 -0.05 -33.92 -0.40
C ARG A 121 1.26 -34.69 -0.49
N GLU A 122 1.28 -35.79 -1.23
CA GLU A 122 2.50 -36.56 -1.46
C GLU A 122 3.55 -35.74 -2.21
N LEU A 123 3.13 -34.95 -3.21
CA LEU A 123 4.03 -34.04 -3.93
C LEU A 123 4.66 -33.00 -2.99
N ARG A 124 3.91 -32.48 -2.03
CA ARG A 124 4.42 -31.55 -1.00
C ARG A 124 5.50 -32.16 -0.12
N ASP A 125 5.34 -33.44 0.23
CA ASP A 125 6.29 -34.16 1.08
C ASP A 125 7.49 -34.72 0.30
N SER A 126 7.48 -34.58 -1.03
CA SER A 126 8.58 -34.96 -1.92
C SER A 126 9.80 -34.01 -1.84
N PRO A 127 10.96 -34.37 -2.41
CA PRO A 127 12.08 -33.46 -2.57
C PRO A 127 11.73 -32.17 -3.34
N ALA A 128 10.81 -32.23 -4.29
CA ALA A 128 10.36 -31.04 -5.03
C ALA A 128 9.55 -30.09 -4.13
N GLY A 129 8.64 -30.63 -3.32
CA GLY A 129 7.88 -29.85 -2.34
C GLY A 129 8.77 -29.20 -1.27
N ARG A 130 9.85 -29.87 -0.83
CA ARG A 130 10.85 -29.26 0.06
C ARG A 130 11.58 -28.09 -0.59
N ARG A 131 12.01 -28.21 -1.85
CA ARG A 131 12.63 -27.09 -2.57
C ARG A 131 11.67 -25.90 -2.69
N ALA A 132 10.39 -26.15 -2.97
CA ALA A 132 9.36 -25.13 -2.96
C ALA A 132 9.22 -24.46 -1.58
N ALA A 133 9.24 -25.24 -0.50
CA ALA A 133 9.20 -24.68 0.85
C ALA A 133 10.42 -23.79 1.16
N ASP A 134 11.62 -24.22 0.81
CA ASP A 134 12.85 -23.45 1.04
C ASP A 134 12.83 -22.13 0.25
N TYR A 135 12.40 -22.18 -1.01
CA TYR A 135 12.24 -21.01 -1.87
C TYR A 135 11.32 -19.94 -1.25
N TRP A 136 10.12 -20.32 -0.84
CA TRP A 136 9.16 -19.38 -0.26
C TRP A 136 9.61 -18.89 1.12
N THR A 137 10.15 -19.79 1.96
CA THR A 137 10.58 -19.44 3.32
C THR A 137 11.73 -18.43 3.31
N ALA A 138 12.66 -18.53 2.36
CA ALA A 138 13.76 -17.59 2.21
C ALA A 138 13.30 -16.17 1.84
N ARG A 139 12.12 -16.04 1.21
CA ARG A 139 11.59 -14.76 0.72
C ARG A 139 10.59 -14.08 1.64
N LEU A 140 10.12 -14.74 2.69
CA LEU A 140 9.02 -14.24 3.54
C LEU A 140 9.26 -12.81 4.03
N ASP A 141 10.49 -12.49 4.44
CA ASP A 141 10.84 -11.19 5.01
C ASP A 141 10.98 -10.09 3.92
N GLU A 142 11.00 -10.49 2.64
CA GLU A 142 11.11 -9.62 1.46
C GLU A 142 9.75 -9.41 0.75
N ILE A 143 8.70 -10.16 1.13
CA ILE A 143 7.39 -10.04 0.49
C ILE A 143 6.75 -8.71 0.92
N PRO A 144 6.56 -7.73 0.00
CA PRO A 144 5.88 -6.50 0.34
C PRO A 144 4.39 -6.75 0.61
N PRO A 145 3.74 -5.86 1.37
CA PRO A 145 2.29 -5.91 1.56
C PRO A 145 1.51 -5.69 0.25
N ALA A 146 0.18 -5.82 0.32
CA ALA A 146 -0.70 -5.47 -0.79
C ALA A 146 -0.55 -3.99 -1.24
N PRO A 147 -1.01 -3.64 -2.46
CA PRO A 147 -1.04 -2.26 -2.92
C PRO A 147 -1.76 -1.34 -1.91
N ASP A 148 -1.16 -0.19 -1.63
CA ASP A 148 -1.70 0.82 -0.71
C ASP A 148 -2.58 1.80 -1.49
N LEU A 149 -3.74 1.30 -1.92
CA LEU A 149 -4.71 2.01 -2.77
C LEU A 149 -5.45 3.12 -1.99
N PRO A 150 -5.95 4.16 -2.68
CA PRO A 150 -6.62 5.29 -2.05
C PRO A 150 -8.07 4.92 -1.67
N LEU A 151 -8.23 4.18 -0.58
CA LEU A 151 -9.54 3.78 -0.07
C LEU A 151 -10.25 4.98 0.57
N ALA A 152 -11.55 5.12 0.31
CA ALA A 152 -12.39 6.16 0.92
C ALA A 152 -12.72 5.86 2.39
N THR A 153 -12.70 4.58 2.78
CA THR A 153 -13.00 4.11 4.13
C THR A 153 -12.14 2.90 4.48
N ALA A 154 -11.99 2.61 5.78
CA ALA A 154 -11.32 1.40 6.22
C ALA A 154 -12.18 0.16 5.87
N PRO A 155 -11.59 -0.96 5.41
CA PRO A 155 -12.32 -2.18 5.07
C PRO A 155 -13.18 -2.71 6.23
N GLU A 156 -12.74 -2.55 7.48
CA GLU A 156 -13.46 -3.01 8.68
C GLU A 156 -14.71 -2.17 8.98
N GLN A 157 -14.83 -1.00 8.35
CA GLN A 157 -15.95 -0.07 8.53
C GLN A 157 -17.02 -0.23 7.44
N ILE A 158 -16.75 -1.04 6.41
CA ILE A 158 -17.74 -1.37 5.39
C ILE A 158 -18.80 -2.30 5.99
N GLY A 159 -20.06 -1.99 5.71
CA GLY A 159 -21.19 -2.87 6.00
C GLY A 159 -21.17 -4.12 5.09
N PRO A 160 -22.33 -4.73 4.78
CA PRO A 160 -22.39 -5.75 3.74
C PRO A 160 -21.79 -5.20 2.44
N PRO A 161 -20.74 -5.82 1.87
CA PRO A 161 -20.07 -5.28 0.68
C PRO A 161 -21.01 -5.34 -0.51
N LEU A 162 -21.15 -4.22 -1.21
CA LEU A 162 -21.77 -4.16 -2.52
C LEU A 162 -20.66 -4.24 -3.57
N PHE A 163 -20.86 -5.09 -4.55
CA PHE A 163 -19.91 -5.31 -5.63
C PHE A 163 -20.35 -4.57 -6.89
N VAL A 164 -19.39 -3.94 -7.56
CA VAL A 164 -19.56 -3.30 -8.87
C VAL A 164 -18.69 -3.98 -9.90
N LEU A 165 -19.22 -4.08 -11.12
CA LEU A 165 -18.55 -4.67 -12.27
C LEU A 165 -18.26 -3.61 -13.32
N HIS A 166 -16.98 -3.40 -13.61
CA HIS A 166 -16.52 -2.68 -14.79
C HIS A 166 -16.12 -3.69 -15.86
N ARG A 167 -16.78 -3.64 -17.01
CA ARG A 167 -16.57 -4.59 -18.11
C ARG A 167 -16.16 -3.89 -19.39
N ALA A 168 -15.22 -4.48 -20.10
CA ALA A 168 -14.84 -4.10 -21.45
C ALA A 168 -14.58 -5.35 -22.30
N VAL A 169 -14.80 -5.24 -23.61
CA VAL A 169 -14.50 -6.28 -24.60
C VAL A 169 -13.58 -5.67 -25.64
N LEU A 170 -12.38 -6.23 -25.80
CA LEU A 170 -11.48 -5.90 -26.89
C LEU A 170 -11.85 -6.81 -28.07
N PRO A 171 -12.23 -6.24 -29.23
CA PRO A 171 -12.59 -7.01 -30.41
C PRO A 171 -11.46 -7.94 -30.86
N GLN A 172 -11.83 -9.01 -31.56
CA GLN A 172 -10.92 -10.07 -32.00
C GLN A 172 -9.64 -9.54 -32.67
N ASP A 173 -9.76 -8.61 -33.61
CA ASP A 173 -8.61 -8.06 -34.32
C ASP A 173 -7.65 -7.30 -33.38
N ARG A 174 -8.20 -6.56 -32.41
CA ARG A 174 -7.41 -5.83 -31.40
C ARG A 174 -6.74 -6.79 -30.43
N TRP A 175 -7.46 -7.82 -29.96
CA TRP A 175 -6.88 -8.82 -29.08
C TRP A 175 -5.76 -9.61 -29.77
N ALA A 176 -5.96 -9.99 -31.02
CA ALA A 176 -4.94 -10.67 -31.83
C ALA A 176 -3.68 -9.80 -32.00
N ALA A 177 -3.86 -8.50 -32.29
CA ALA A 177 -2.75 -7.55 -32.41
C ALA A 177 -1.98 -7.39 -31.08
N LEU A 178 -2.71 -7.21 -29.96
CA LEU A 178 -2.09 -7.09 -28.63
C LEU A 178 -1.34 -8.36 -28.25
N SER A 179 -1.91 -9.53 -28.51
CA SER A 179 -1.29 -10.84 -28.27
C SER A 179 -0.02 -11.04 -29.11
N ALA A 180 -0.02 -10.60 -30.37
CA ALA A 180 1.16 -10.63 -31.23
C ALA A 180 2.26 -9.68 -30.69
N THR A 181 1.89 -8.49 -30.22
CA THR A 181 2.81 -7.55 -29.57
C THR A 181 3.42 -8.16 -28.30
N ALA A 182 2.63 -8.77 -27.42
CA ALA A 182 3.14 -9.47 -26.24
C ALA A 182 4.24 -10.48 -26.60
N ARG A 183 3.98 -11.32 -27.61
CA ARG A 183 4.92 -12.35 -28.09
C ARG A 183 6.21 -11.74 -28.66
N ARG A 184 6.13 -10.62 -29.38
CA ARG A 184 7.33 -9.91 -29.91
C ARG A 184 8.25 -9.42 -28.79
N HIS A 185 7.71 -9.04 -27.64
CA HIS A 185 8.49 -8.67 -26.45
C HIS A 185 8.84 -9.88 -25.56
N GLY A 186 8.61 -11.11 -26.01
CA GLY A 186 8.91 -12.32 -25.24
C GLY A 186 7.97 -12.56 -24.06
N LEU A 187 6.76 -11.99 -24.10
CA LEU A 187 5.75 -12.14 -23.05
C LEU A 187 4.60 -13.05 -23.48
N THR A 188 3.97 -13.72 -22.52
CA THR A 188 2.64 -14.31 -22.74
C THR A 188 1.58 -13.20 -22.76
N PRO A 189 0.46 -13.37 -23.50
CA PRO A 189 -0.63 -12.39 -23.48
C PRO A 189 -1.20 -12.17 -22.07
N SER A 190 -1.36 -13.23 -21.29
CA SER A 190 -1.78 -13.20 -19.89
C SER A 190 -0.83 -12.38 -19.02
N ASN A 191 0.49 -12.54 -19.19
CA ASN A 191 1.47 -11.75 -18.46
C ASN A 191 1.49 -10.27 -18.88
N LEU A 192 1.26 -9.97 -20.17
CA LEU A 192 1.11 -8.58 -20.61
C LEU A 192 -0.04 -7.90 -19.85
N LEU A 193 -1.20 -8.57 -19.78
CA LEU A 193 -2.40 -8.05 -19.11
C LEU A 193 -2.16 -7.85 -17.60
N LEU A 194 -1.45 -8.79 -16.97
CA LEU A 194 -1.03 -8.70 -15.57
C LEU A 194 -0.05 -7.54 -15.32
N ALA A 195 0.96 -7.38 -16.19
CA ALA A 195 1.93 -6.30 -16.09
C ALA A 195 1.28 -4.93 -16.29
N ALA A 196 0.35 -4.81 -17.25
CA ALA A 196 -0.45 -3.60 -17.43
C ALA A 196 -1.32 -3.30 -16.20
N TYR A 197 -1.87 -4.33 -15.55
CA TYR A 197 -2.68 -4.16 -14.34
C TYR A 197 -1.82 -3.67 -13.18
N ALA A 198 -0.66 -4.31 -12.97
CA ALA A 198 0.33 -3.87 -11.99
C ALA A 198 0.78 -2.43 -12.25
N GLU A 199 1.00 -2.02 -13.50
CA GLU A 199 1.38 -0.66 -13.86
C GLU A 199 0.30 0.37 -13.48
N VAL A 200 -0.98 0.06 -13.72
CA VAL A 200 -2.09 0.92 -13.26
C VAL A 200 -2.12 1.00 -11.74
N LEU A 201 -2.00 -0.12 -11.03
CA LEU A 201 -1.98 -0.13 -9.57
C LEU A 201 -0.82 0.69 -9.00
N ARG A 202 0.35 0.71 -9.64
CA ARG A 202 1.50 1.54 -9.24
C ARG A 202 1.21 3.04 -9.29
N THR A 203 0.34 3.49 -10.19
CA THR A 203 -0.01 4.91 -10.34
C THR A 203 -0.88 5.39 -9.18
N TRP A 204 -1.80 4.56 -8.68
CA TRP A 204 -2.69 4.91 -7.55
C TRP A 204 -2.18 4.44 -6.18
N SER A 205 -1.31 3.44 -6.12
CA SER A 205 -0.75 2.94 -4.87
C SER A 205 0.30 3.91 -4.30
N ARG A 206 0.24 4.17 -2.99
CA ARG A 206 1.31 4.90 -2.27
C ARG A 206 2.64 4.13 -2.25
N ARG A 207 2.62 2.84 -2.60
CA ARG A 207 3.78 1.95 -2.68
C ARG A 207 4.05 1.55 -4.13
N GLN A 208 5.32 1.57 -4.51
CA GLN A 208 5.79 1.11 -5.83
C GLN A 208 6.11 -0.39 -5.87
N GLU A 209 6.26 -1.00 -4.69
CA GLU A 209 6.49 -2.43 -4.49
C GLU A 209 5.32 -2.98 -3.68
N PHE A 210 4.69 -4.04 -4.17
CA PHE A 210 3.52 -4.63 -3.56
C PHE A 210 3.31 -6.08 -4.01
N THR A 211 2.43 -6.80 -3.33
CA THR A 211 2.08 -8.18 -3.67
C THR A 211 0.65 -8.27 -4.20
N LEU A 212 0.48 -8.95 -5.33
CA LEU A 212 -0.81 -9.32 -5.90
C LEU A 212 -1.13 -10.78 -5.58
N THR A 213 -2.41 -11.10 -5.44
CA THR A 213 -2.87 -12.49 -5.45
C THR A 213 -3.23 -12.88 -6.87
N LEU A 214 -2.67 -13.96 -7.38
CA LEU A 214 -3.05 -14.55 -8.65
C LEU A 214 -3.96 -15.74 -8.40
N THR A 215 -5.10 -15.77 -9.07
CA THR A 215 -6.00 -16.91 -9.03
C THR A 215 -5.63 -17.88 -10.14
N LEU A 216 -5.15 -19.06 -9.76
CA LEU A 216 -4.80 -20.15 -10.67
C LEU A 216 -5.66 -21.38 -10.40
N PHE A 217 -5.72 -22.29 -11.36
CA PHE A 217 -6.37 -23.59 -11.23
C PHE A 217 -5.30 -24.67 -11.15
N GLY A 218 -5.07 -25.21 -9.95
CA GLY A 218 -4.06 -26.20 -9.60
C GLY A 218 -4.34 -27.61 -10.13
N ARG A 219 -4.74 -27.74 -11.39
CA ARG A 219 -4.95 -29.04 -12.07
C ARG A 219 -3.62 -29.61 -12.54
N GLN A 220 -2.72 -29.90 -11.60
CA GLN A 220 -1.48 -30.58 -11.92
C GLN A 220 -1.79 -31.92 -12.59
N PRO A 221 -1.10 -32.31 -13.68
CA PRO A 221 -1.38 -33.53 -14.44
C PRO A 221 -0.86 -34.77 -13.68
N LEU A 222 -1.41 -35.02 -12.50
CA LEU A 222 -1.08 -36.15 -11.63
C LEU A 222 -1.82 -37.43 -12.06
N HIS A 223 -2.92 -37.29 -12.81
CA HIS A 223 -3.69 -38.38 -13.40
C HIS A 223 -4.20 -37.97 -14.80
N PRO A 224 -4.33 -38.89 -15.77
CA PRO A 224 -4.86 -38.59 -17.10
C PRO A 224 -6.28 -37.99 -17.10
N GLU A 225 -7.07 -38.28 -16.06
CA GLU A 225 -8.46 -37.82 -15.93
C GLU A 225 -8.61 -36.49 -15.18
N THR A 226 -7.52 -35.87 -14.69
CA THR A 226 -7.58 -34.67 -13.82
C THR A 226 -8.41 -33.53 -14.41
N ASP A 227 -8.35 -33.33 -15.72
CA ASP A 227 -9.11 -32.26 -16.38
C ASP A 227 -10.63 -32.49 -16.38
N GLY A 228 -11.09 -33.75 -16.31
CA GLY A 228 -12.50 -34.12 -16.22
C GLY A 228 -13.06 -34.08 -14.78
N ILE A 229 -12.23 -33.84 -13.77
CA ILE A 229 -12.67 -33.86 -12.38
C ILE A 229 -13.36 -32.54 -12.01
N VAL A 230 -14.58 -32.65 -11.49
CA VAL A 230 -15.28 -31.54 -10.83
C VAL A 230 -14.79 -31.43 -9.39
N GLY A 231 -14.21 -30.28 -9.01
CA GLY A 231 -13.71 -30.01 -7.66
C GLY A 231 -13.22 -28.57 -7.48
N ASN A 232 -12.71 -28.21 -6.30
CA ASN A 232 -12.16 -26.88 -6.07
C ASN A 232 -10.63 -26.89 -6.22
N PHE A 233 -10.14 -26.62 -7.43
CA PHE A 233 -8.69 -26.55 -7.72
C PHE A 233 -8.14 -25.13 -7.57
N LEU A 234 -8.85 -24.23 -6.89
CA LEU A 234 -8.37 -22.86 -6.67
C LEU A 234 -7.03 -22.88 -5.93
N SER A 235 -5.99 -22.42 -6.60
CA SER A 235 -4.63 -22.37 -6.05
C SER A 235 -4.11 -20.94 -6.15
N PRO A 236 -4.30 -20.12 -5.10
CA PRO A 236 -3.81 -18.76 -5.13
C PRO A 236 -2.27 -18.76 -5.09
N ASN A 237 -1.66 -17.91 -5.90
CA ASN A 237 -0.22 -17.63 -5.87
C ASN A 237 0.01 -16.16 -5.49
N LEU A 238 0.99 -15.90 -4.63
CA LEU A 238 1.39 -14.53 -4.33
C LEU A 238 2.46 -14.08 -5.32
N LEU A 239 2.22 -12.97 -6.00
CA LEU A 239 3.17 -12.38 -6.93
C LEU A 239 3.66 -11.05 -6.39
N THR A 240 4.96 -10.99 -6.08
CA THR A 240 5.62 -9.73 -5.72
C THR A 240 5.89 -8.90 -6.98
N VAL A 241 5.29 -7.72 -7.05
CA VAL A 241 5.58 -6.70 -8.05
C VAL A 241 6.60 -5.74 -7.46
N ASP A 242 7.79 -5.73 -8.04
CA ASP A 242 8.88 -4.83 -7.72
C ASP A 242 9.18 -3.91 -8.92
N GLY A 243 9.86 -2.80 -8.67
CA GLY A 243 10.48 -2.04 -9.75
C GLY A 243 10.83 -0.61 -9.47
N ARG A 244 11.92 -0.19 -10.12
CA ARG A 244 12.49 1.14 -9.94
C ARG A 244 11.78 2.15 -10.85
N SER A 245 11.69 3.38 -10.39
CA SER A 245 11.06 4.47 -11.16
C SER A 245 11.81 4.80 -12.46
N ASP A 246 13.07 4.42 -12.60
CA ASP A 246 13.88 4.66 -13.81
C ASP A 246 13.80 3.53 -14.85
N GLU A 247 13.13 2.42 -14.56
CA GLU A 247 12.96 1.31 -15.52
C GLU A 247 11.90 1.62 -16.58
N THR A 248 11.99 0.96 -17.73
CA THR A 248 10.96 0.99 -18.79
C THR A 248 9.82 0.01 -18.50
N PHE A 249 8.67 0.20 -19.13
CA PHE A 249 7.54 -0.74 -19.00
C PHE A 249 7.94 -2.17 -19.43
N GLY A 250 8.58 -2.33 -20.59
CA GLY A 250 8.97 -3.64 -21.11
C GLY A 250 9.86 -4.42 -20.13
N ARG A 251 10.80 -3.73 -19.47
CA ARG A 251 11.66 -4.34 -18.43
C ARG A 251 10.86 -4.77 -17.19
N ARG A 252 9.91 -3.94 -16.73
CA ARG A 252 9.03 -4.30 -15.61
C ARG A 252 8.16 -5.50 -15.96
N ALA A 253 7.55 -5.53 -17.14
CA ALA A 253 6.70 -6.62 -17.60
C ALA A 253 7.47 -7.95 -17.71
N ALA A 254 8.70 -7.91 -18.23
CA ALA A 254 9.60 -9.07 -18.28
C ALA A 254 9.99 -9.56 -16.87
N ARG A 255 10.24 -8.66 -15.92
CA ARG A 255 10.54 -9.05 -14.54
C ARG A 255 9.33 -9.69 -13.86
N VAL A 256 8.13 -9.13 -14.05
CA VAL A 256 6.88 -9.74 -13.58
C VAL A 256 6.73 -11.17 -14.11
N GLN A 257 7.00 -11.40 -15.41
CA GLN A 257 6.96 -12.74 -15.99
C GLN A 257 7.97 -13.69 -15.36
N ASN A 258 9.23 -13.27 -15.27
CA ASN A 258 10.30 -14.10 -14.72
C ASN A 258 10.04 -14.44 -13.25
N ARG A 259 9.49 -13.49 -12.49
CA ARG A 259 9.06 -13.72 -11.12
C ARG A 259 7.93 -14.74 -11.07
N LEU A 260 6.89 -14.56 -11.88
CA LEU A 260 5.76 -15.48 -11.97
C LEU A 260 6.22 -16.90 -12.32
N LEU A 261 7.07 -17.06 -13.34
CA LEU A 261 7.61 -18.37 -13.72
C LEU A 261 8.35 -19.04 -12.56
N ALA A 262 9.24 -18.31 -11.88
CA ALA A 262 9.94 -18.83 -10.71
C ALA A 262 8.98 -19.20 -9.57
N ASP A 263 7.93 -18.40 -9.34
CA ASP A 263 6.91 -18.70 -8.31
C ASP A 263 6.11 -19.97 -8.66
N LEU A 264 5.76 -20.16 -9.94
CA LEU A 264 5.02 -21.31 -10.44
C LEU A 264 5.82 -22.62 -10.38
N GLU A 265 7.14 -22.58 -10.63
CA GLU A 265 8.05 -23.72 -10.41
C GLU A 265 8.03 -24.22 -8.96
N HIS A 266 7.67 -23.34 -8.02
CA HIS A 266 7.57 -23.62 -6.58
C HIS A 266 6.12 -23.60 -6.08
N SER A 267 5.15 -23.83 -6.98
CA SER A 267 3.70 -23.82 -6.67
C SER A 267 3.28 -24.90 -5.66
N ALA A 268 4.05 -25.99 -5.53
CA ALA A 268 3.75 -27.08 -4.59
C ALA A 268 3.61 -26.60 -3.13
N TYR A 269 4.25 -25.49 -2.73
CA TYR A 269 4.09 -24.96 -1.37
C TYR A 269 2.74 -24.25 -1.13
N GLY A 270 2.18 -23.64 -2.18
CA GLY A 270 0.88 -22.96 -2.21
C GLY A 270 0.83 -21.59 -1.54
N GLY A 271 0.19 -20.60 -2.18
CA GLY A 271 0.10 -19.22 -1.68
C GLY A 271 -0.68 -19.08 -0.37
N VAL A 272 -1.66 -19.94 -0.11
CA VAL A 272 -2.37 -19.97 1.20
C VAL A 272 -1.40 -20.22 2.34
N ARG A 273 -0.41 -21.11 2.15
CA ARG A 273 0.57 -21.42 3.18
C ARG A 273 1.56 -20.26 3.37
N VAL A 274 1.96 -19.61 2.28
CA VAL A 274 2.77 -18.39 2.33
C VAL A 274 2.07 -17.31 3.15
N LEU A 275 0.79 -17.04 2.90
CA LEU A 275 -0.01 -16.08 3.68
C LEU A 275 -0.09 -16.42 5.17
N ARG A 276 -0.33 -17.70 5.50
CA ARG A 276 -0.36 -18.18 6.90
C ARG A 276 0.97 -17.96 7.60
N GLU A 277 2.07 -18.25 6.91
CA GLU A 277 3.41 -18.09 7.45
C GLU A 277 3.80 -16.61 7.61
N LEU A 278 3.43 -15.74 6.66
CA LEU A 278 3.58 -14.29 6.79
C LEU A 278 2.82 -13.75 8.01
N THR A 279 1.57 -14.19 8.20
CA THR A 279 0.75 -13.83 9.38
C THR A 279 1.42 -14.28 10.67
N ARG A 280 1.97 -15.50 10.71
CA ARG A 280 2.69 -16.03 11.88
C ARG A 280 3.96 -15.23 12.18
N ARG A 281 4.68 -14.78 11.14
CA ARG A 281 5.94 -14.00 11.25
C ARG A 281 5.70 -12.58 11.79
N GLN A 282 4.61 -11.91 11.42
CA GLN A 282 4.31 -10.55 11.88
C GLN A 282 3.99 -10.47 13.38
N GLY A 283 3.35 -11.51 13.94
CA GLY A 283 3.23 -11.70 15.40
C GLY A 283 2.37 -10.67 16.16
N ASP A 284 1.71 -9.73 15.48
CA ASP A 284 0.85 -8.69 16.08
C ASP A 284 -0.64 -9.11 16.19
N GLY A 285 -0.97 -10.32 15.73
CA GLY A 285 -2.32 -10.89 15.76
C GLY A 285 -3.23 -10.42 14.61
N ARG A 286 -2.73 -9.63 13.66
CA ARG A 286 -3.47 -9.22 12.46
C ARG A 286 -3.19 -10.17 11.31
N ASN A 287 -4.24 -10.63 10.62
CA ASN A 287 -4.09 -11.47 9.45
C ASN A 287 -3.53 -10.66 8.28
N VAL A 288 -2.49 -11.19 7.63
CA VAL A 288 -1.98 -10.62 6.37
C VAL A 288 -2.97 -10.93 5.26
N SER A 289 -3.54 -9.88 4.65
CA SER A 289 -4.44 -10.00 3.50
C SER A 289 -3.80 -9.45 2.23
N MET A 290 -4.03 -10.13 1.11
CA MET A 290 -3.64 -9.68 -0.25
C MET A 290 -4.89 -9.54 -1.11
N PRO A 291 -5.70 -8.49 -0.91
CA PRO A 291 -7.07 -8.37 -1.42
C PRO A 291 -7.17 -7.84 -2.85
N VAL A 292 -6.04 -7.63 -3.52
CA VAL A 292 -5.98 -7.19 -4.92
C VAL A 292 -5.59 -8.40 -5.76
N VAL A 293 -6.51 -8.82 -6.62
CA VAL A 293 -6.46 -10.11 -7.30
C VAL A 293 -6.37 -9.92 -8.82
N PHE A 294 -5.64 -10.83 -9.48
CA PHE A 294 -5.69 -11.02 -10.93
C PHE A 294 -6.02 -12.48 -11.25
N THR A 295 -6.98 -12.69 -12.14
CA THR A 295 -7.50 -14.00 -12.52
C THR A 295 -7.47 -14.12 -14.03
N SER A 296 -6.73 -15.10 -14.55
CA SER A 296 -6.63 -15.35 -15.99
C SER A 296 -7.00 -16.78 -16.31
N THR A 297 -7.87 -16.95 -17.32
CA THR A 297 -8.22 -18.26 -17.89
C THR A 297 -7.62 -18.48 -19.28
N LEU A 298 -6.81 -17.53 -19.76
CA LEU A 298 -6.24 -17.53 -21.12
C LEU A 298 -5.23 -18.67 -21.33
N ASP A 299 -4.44 -19.01 -20.30
CA ASP A 299 -3.34 -19.98 -20.41
C ASP A 299 -3.81 -21.44 -20.21
N GLY A 300 -5.10 -21.67 -19.94
CA GLY A 300 -5.67 -23.00 -19.61
C GLY A 300 -6.68 -23.55 -20.62
N ALA A 301 -6.92 -22.84 -21.72
CA ALA A 301 -7.87 -23.23 -22.77
C ALA A 301 -7.18 -24.01 -23.90
N GLU A 302 -6.56 -25.14 -23.59
CA GLU A 302 -6.34 -26.19 -24.59
C GLU A 302 -7.59 -27.07 -24.64
N GLY A 303 -8.60 -26.64 -25.39
CA GLY A 303 -9.85 -27.38 -25.60
C GLY A 303 -10.89 -26.56 -26.36
N ASP A 304 -11.46 -27.16 -27.40
CA ASP A 304 -12.33 -26.59 -28.46
C ASP A 304 -13.64 -25.88 -28.04
N ALA A 305 -13.81 -25.43 -26.79
CA ALA A 305 -14.96 -24.64 -26.40
C ALA A 305 -14.83 -23.17 -26.89
N LYS A 306 -15.03 -22.96 -28.20
CA LYS A 306 -15.21 -21.63 -28.78
C LYS A 306 -16.59 -21.09 -28.39
N GLY A 307 -16.66 -20.27 -27.34
CA GLY A 307 -17.87 -19.58 -26.88
C GLY A 307 -17.85 -19.31 -25.36
N ASP A 308 -18.72 -18.42 -24.86
CA ASP A 308 -18.91 -18.25 -23.42
C ASP A 308 -19.55 -19.52 -22.86
N PRO A 309 -18.87 -20.30 -22.00
CA PRO A 309 -19.46 -21.53 -21.47
C PRO A 309 -20.61 -21.25 -20.49
N LEU A 310 -20.81 -20.00 -20.05
CA LEU A 310 -22.01 -19.57 -19.31
C LEU A 310 -23.21 -19.30 -20.24
N SER A 311 -22.96 -19.14 -21.54
CA SER A 311 -24.01 -19.00 -22.58
C SER A 311 -24.54 -20.34 -23.10
N VAL A 312 -24.14 -21.46 -22.49
CA VAL A 312 -24.46 -22.81 -22.94
C VAL A 312 -25.98 -23.09 -23.04
N PHE A 313 -26.80 -22.34 -22.30
CA PHE A 313 -28.26 -22.43 -22.30
C PHE A 313 -28.96 -21.24 -23.00
N GLY A 314 -28.21 -20.34 -23.65
CA GLY A 314 -28.73 -19.15 -24.33
C GLY A 314 -28.01 -17.87 -23.92
N GLU A 315 -28.65 -16.72 -24.18
CA GLU A 315 -28.07 -15.40 -23.89
C GLU A 315 -27.85 -15.20 -22.37
N LEU A 316 -26.59 -14.95 -21.98
CA LEU A 316 -26.24 -14.59 -20.61
C LEU A 316 -26.77 -13.19 -20.30
N ALA A 317 -27.85 -13.13 -19.51
CA ALA A 317 -28.52 -11.88 -19.23
C ALA A 317 -27.99 -11.12 -18.00
N HIS A 318 -27.35 -11.81 -17.05
CA HIS A 318 -26.70 -11.22 -15.88
C HIS A 318 -25.73 -12.22 -15.25
N SER A 319 -24.60 -11.73 -14.74
CA SER A 319 -23.62 -12.50 -13.99
C SER A 319 -23.07 -11.68 -12.84
N ALA A 320 -22.93 -12.29 -11.67
CA ALA A 320 -22.24 -11.71 -10.53
C ALA A 320 -21.32 -12.76 -9.92
N SER A 321 -20.14 -12.34 -9.47
CA SER A 321 -19.22 -13.14 -8.67
C SER A 321 -18.91 -12.34 -7.41
N GLN A 322 -18.77 -13.02 -6.28
CA GLN A 322 -18.41 -12.37 -5.02
C GLN A 322 -17.34 -13.21 -4.35
N THR A 323 -16.17 -12.62 -4.16
CA THR A 323 -15.06 -13.27 -3.47
C THR A 323 -14.84 -12.55 -2.14
N PRO A 324 -15.18 -13.17 -1.00
CA PRO A 324 -14.92 -12.57 0.30
C PRO A 324 -13.46 -12.14 0.43
N GLN A 325 -13.22 -11.02 1.11
CA GLN A 325 -11.88 -10.47 1.37
C GLN A 325 -11.11 -9.94 0.15
N VAL A 326 -11.71 -9.96 -1.04
CA VAL A 326 -11.15 -9.33 -2.24
C VAL A 326 -11.75 -7.94 -2.41
N TRP A 327 -10.90 -6.94 -2.59
CA TRP A 327 -11.30 -5.54 -2.78
C TRP A 327 -11.43 -5.17 -4.24
N LEU A 328 -10.51 -5.68 -5.06
CA LEU A 328 -10.43 -5.43 -6.49
C LEU A 328 -9.86 -6.67 -7.18
N GLU A 329 -10.61 -7.22 -8.12
CA GLU A 329 -10.21 -8.36 -8.94
C GLU A 329 -10.25 -7.98 -10.41
N ASN A 330 -9.16 -8.20 -11.13
CA ASN A 330 -9.13 -8.13 -12.59
C ASN A 330 -9.22 -9.54 -13.18
N GLN A 331 -10.35 -9.86 -13.81
CA GLN A 331 -10.61 -11.14 -14.45
C GLN A 331 -10.53 -10.98 -15.96
N VAL A 332 -9.73 -11.84 -16.60
CA VAL A 332 -9.53 -11.85 -18.05
C VAL A 332 -9.80 -13.24 -18.63
N PHE A 333 -10.55 -13.26 -19.73
CA PHE A 333 -10.88 -14.48 -20.47
C PHE A 333 -11.15 -14.17 -21.93
N GLU A 334 -10.98 -15.18 -22.79
CA GLU A 334 -11.26 -15.07 -24.22
C GLU A 334 -12.63 -15.66 -24.53
N GLU A 335 -13.43 -14.94 -25.30
CA GLU A 335 -14.75 -15.35 -25.77
C GLU A 335 -14.84 -15.07 -27.27
N ASN A 336 -15.07 -16.11 -28.07
CA ASN A 336 -15.21 -15.98 -29.53
C ASN A 336 -14.04 -15.21 -30.20
N GLY A 337 -12.82 -15.37 -29.70
CA GLY A 337 -11.64 -14.66 -30.21
C GLY A 337 -11.47 -13.23 -29.69
N ALA A 338 -12.42 -12.69 -28.91
CA ALA A 338 -12.33 -11.39 -28.28
C ALA A 338 -11.89 -11.52 -26.81
N LEU A 339 -11.13 -10.55 -26.29
CA LEU A 339 -10.76 -10.52 -24.88
C LEU A 339 -11.86 -9.80 -24.08
N THR A 340 -12.41 -10.46 -23.06
CA THR A 340 -13.22 -9.80 -22.05
C THR A 340 -12.36 -9.48 -20.83
N VAL A 341 -12.49 -8.24 -20.35
CA VAL A 341 -11.86 -7.75 -19.11
C VAL A 341 -12.98 -7.33 -18.15
N ASN A 342 -12.97 -7.91 -16.95
CA ASN A 342 -13.92 -7.62 -15.88
C ASN A 342 -13.16 -7.19 -14.63
N TRP A 343 -13.40 -5.98 -14.14
CA TRP A 343 -13.00 -5.56 -12.80
C TRP A 343 -14.18 -5.69 -11.84
N ASN A 344 -14.04 -6.57 -10.87
CA ASN A 344 -15.00 -6.72 -9.78
C ASN A 344 -14.43 -6.08 -8.52
N ALA A 345 -15.15 -5.12 -7.94
CA ALA A 345 -14.66 -4.33 -6.84
C ALA A 345 -15.71 -4.09 -5.77
N VAL A 346 -15.26 -3.86 -4.53
CA VAL A 346 -16.13 -3.42 -3.44
C VAL A 346 -16.37 -1.92 -3.58
N ASP A 347 -17.55 -1.53 -4.05
CA ASP A 347 -17.90 -0.16 -4.44
C ASP A 347 -17.61 0.87 -3.35
N GLY A 348 -18.20 0.67 -2.17
CA GLY A 348 -18.08 1.59 -1.03
C GLY A 348 -16.68 1.70 -0.41
N LEU A 349 -15.69 0.95 -0.92
CA LEU A 349 -14.31 1.03 -0.47
C LEU A 349 -13.52 2.13 -1.16
N PHE A 350 -13.87 2.47 -2.40
CA PHE A 350 -13.16 3.47 -3.20
C PHE A 350 -13.92 4.79 -3.21
N ALA A 351 -13.20 5.89 -3.43
CA ALA A 351 -13.86 7.17 -3.68
C ALA A 351 -14.59 7.13 -5.04
N PRO A 352 -15.68 7.90 -5.23
CA PRO A 352 -16.35 8.00 -6.52
C PRO A 352 -15.36 8.26 -7.66
N ASP A 353 -15.65 7.70 -8.83
CA ASP A 353 -14.86 7.81 -10.08
C ASP A 353 -13.44 7.21 -10.04
N THR A 354 -12.93 6.78 -8.87
CA THR A 354 -11.57 6.23 -8.76
C THR A 354 -11.43 4.93 -9.55
N LEU A 355 -12.38 4.01 -9.39
CA LEU A 355 -12.39 2.74 -10.14
C LEU A 355 -12.57 2.97 -11.64
N ASP A 356 -13.44 3.91 -12.03
CA ASP A 356 -13.64 4.27 -13.44
C ASP A 356 -12.36 4.83 -14.06
N ALA A 357 -11.66 5.72 -13.36
CA ALA A 357 -10.39 6.29 -13.82
C ALA A 357 -9.30 5.22 -13.96
N MET A 358 -9.16 4.34 -12.97
CA MET A 358 -8.20 3.23 -13.01
C MET A 358 -8.52 2.24 -14.15
N PHE A 359 -9.78 1.86 -14.32
CA PHE A 359 -10.21 0.94 -15.38
C PHE A 359 -10.01 1.55 -16.77
N HIS A 360 -10.37 2.83 -16.94
CA HIS A 360 -10.12 3.55 -18.19
C HIS A 360 -8.61 3.67 -18.49
N ALA A 361 -7.78 3.91 -17.48
CA ALA A 361 -6.34 3.94 -17.61
C ALA A 361 -5.76 2.57 -18.02
N TYR A 362 -6.32 1.48 -17.51
CA TYR A 362 -5.97 0.12 -17.92
C TYR A 362 -6.22 -0.11 -19.41
N LEU A 363 -7.44 0.17 -19.89
CA LEU A 363 -7.79 0.01 -21.31
C LEU A 363 -6.95 0.91 -22.22
N THR A 364 -6.76 2.17 -21.83
CA THR A 364 -5.91 3.13 -22.57
C THR A 364 -4.46 2.64 -22.65
N LEU A 365 -3.93 2.04 -21.58
CA LEU A 365 -2.60 1.45 -21.60
C LEU A 365 -2.54 0.25 -22.58
N LEU A 366 -3.55 -0.64 -22.59
CA LEU A 366 -3.59 -1.76 -23.54
C LEU A 366 -3.61 -1.28 -25.00
N ASP A 367 -4.43 -0.27 -25.30
CA ASP A 367 -4.46 0.35 -26.63
C ASP A 367 -3.10 0.94 -27.00
N ARG A 368 -2.51 1.73 -26.08
CA ARG A 368 -1.20 2.36 -26.30
C ARG A 368 -0.08 1.34 -26.50
N LEU A 369 -0.06 0.25 -25.73
CA LEU A 369 0.92 -0.84 -25.91
C LEU A 369 0.74 -1.59 -27.23
N THR A 370 -0.45 -1.51 -27.84
CA THR A 370 -0.74 -2.09 -29.17
C THR A 370 -0.29 -1.16 -30.28
N ASP A 371 -0.55 0.14 -30.14
CA ASP A 371 -0.45 1.13 -31.22
C ASP A 371 0.87 1.93 -31.24
N ASP A 372 1.59 2.00 -30.11
CA ASP A 372 2.78 2.82 -29.94
C ASP A 372 3.93 2.02 -29.32
N GLU A 373 4.90 1.62 -30.15
CA GLU A 373 6.10 0.89 -29.73
C GLU A 373 6.91 1.66 -28.66
N SER A 374 6.89 3.00 -28.69
CA SER A 374 7.62 3.82 -27.71
C SER A 374 7.02 3.73 -26.30
N ALA A 375 5.78 3.26 -26.16
CA ALA A 375 5.14 3.01 -24.87
C ALA A 375 5.91 1.96 -24.05
N TRP A 376 6.52 0.98 -24.71
CA TRP A 376 7.32 -0.08 -24.08
C TRP A 376 8.62 0.45 -23.45
N GLU A 377 9.16 1.53 -24.02
CA GLU A 377 10.38 2.20 -23.57
C GLU A 377 10.11 3.37 -22.61
N THR A 378 8.86 3.61 -22.22
CA THR A 378 8.50 4.68 -21.28
C THR A 378 9.04 4.39 -19.87
N ALA A 379 9.93 5.25 -19.38
CA ALA A 379 10.44 5.24 -17.99
C ALA A 379 9.55 6.05 -17.03
N GLY A 380 9.67 5.85 -15.71
CA GLY A 380 8.90 6.62 -14.72
C GLY A 380 7.52 6.05 -14.40
N GLY A 381 6.76 5.72 -15.45
CA GLY A 381 5.41 5.18 -15.38
C GLY A 381 4.73 5.29 -16.75
N ALA A 382 4.21 4.18 -17.28
CA ALA A 382 3.56 4.16 -18.59
C ALA A 382 2.12 4.68 -18.55
N VAL A 383 1.53 4.75 -17.35
CA VAL A 383 0.17 5.22 -17.10
C VAL A 383 0.20 6.69 -16.65
N PRO A 384 -0.23 7.64 -17.49
CA PRO A 384 -0.37 9.03 -17.05
C PRO A 384 -1.53 9.17 -16.05
N LEU A 385 -1.42 10.13 -15.14
CA LEU A 385 -2.54 10.52 -14.29
C LEU A 385 -3.69 11.07 -15.14
N PRO A 386 -4.95 10.88 -14.72
CA PRO A 386 -6.10 11.51 -15.38
C PRO A 386 -5.91 13.02 -15.52
N ALA A 387 -6.39 13.58 -16.63
CA ALA A 387 -6.20 15.00 -16.93
C ALA A 387 -6.76 15.93 -15.83
N ALA A 388 -7.90 15.56 -15.23
CA ALA A 388 -8.49 16.30 -14.12
C ALA A 388 -7.56 16.35 -12.89
N GLU A 389 -7.01 15.20 -12.48
CA GLU A 389 -6.05 15.12 -11.37
C GLU A 389 -4.75 15.89 -11.65
N LEU A 390 -4.27 15.86 -12.90
CA LEU A 390 -3.11 16.66 -13.31
C LEU A 390 -3.37 18.17 -13.19
N VAL A 391 -4.58 18.62 -13.52
CA VAL A 391 -4.97 20.04 -13.36
C VAL A 391 -5.00 20.41 -11.89
N GLU A 392 -5.63 19.60 -11.03
CA GLU A 392 -5.65 19.85 -9.58
C GLU A 392 -4.24 19.86 -9.00
N ARG A 393 -3.40 18.91 -9.38
CA ARG A 393 -2.00 18.84 -8.95
C ARG A 393 -1.21 20.08 -9.39
N ARG A 394 -1.42 20.56 -10.62
CA ARG A 394 -0.78 21.79 -11.11
C ARG A 394 -1.27 23.01 -10.34
N ALA A 395 -2.57 23.12 -10.08
CA ALA A 395 -3.15 24.21 -9.31
C ALA A 395 -2.61 24.24 -7.87
N ALA A 396 -2.54 23.09 -7.20
CA ALA A 396 -1.98 22.97 -5.85
C ALA A 396 -0.48 23.34 -5.79
N ASN A 397 0.27 23.08 -6.87
CA ASN A 397 1.70 23.42 -6.98
C ASN A 397 1.97 24.79 -7.64
N ALA A 398 0.94 25.58 -7.95
CA ALA A 398 1.08 26.92 -8.50
C ALA A 398 1.48 27.93 -7.39
N THR A 399 2.57 27.64 -6.68
CA THR A 399 3.09 28.41 -5.54
C THR A 399 4.21 29.39 -5.93
N ALA A 400 4.57 29.41 -7.22
CA ALA A 400 5.58 30.31 -7.75
C ALA A 400 5.18 31.77 -7.51
N THR A 401 5.96 32.45 -6.68
CA THR A 401 5.80 33.87 -6.35
C THR A 401 7.16 34.53 -6.52
N ASP A 402 7.20 35.70 -7.17
CA ASP A 402 8.43 36.46 -7.32
C ASP A 402 8.80 37.10 -5.97
N ILE A 403 9.69 36.42 -5.23
CA ILE A 403 10.24 36.89 -3.96
C ILE A 403 11.71 37.21 -4.20
N PRO A 404 12.11 38.49 -4.19
CA PRO A 404 13.50 38.88 -4.42
C PRO A 404 14.44 38.19 -3.41
N PRO A 405 15.59 37.66 -3.86
CA PRO A 405 16.54 37.00 -2.97
C PRO A 405 17.11 38.02 -1.98
N ARG A 406 16.76 37.86 -0.71
CA ARG A 406 17.19 38.74 0.38
C ARG A 406 17.67 37.92 1.57
N ARG A 407 18.70 38.38 2.27
CA ARG A 407 19.15 37.68 3.49
C ARG A 407 18.31 38.13 4.68
N LEU A 408 17.91 37.18 5.52
CA LEU A 408 17.10 37.46 6.72
C LEU A 408 17.70 38.56 7.60
N HIS A 409 19.02 38.53 7.83
CA HIS A 409 19.69 39.51 8.70
C HIS A 409 19.77 40.91 8.06
N GLU A 410 19.70 41.03 6.74
CA GLU A 410 19.64 42.33 6.04
C GLU A 410 18.27 42.99 6.25
N LEU A 411 17.19 42.20 6.24
CA LEU A 411 15.84 42.69 6.54
C LEU A 411 15.75 43.27 7.96
N VAL A 412 16.38 42.60 8.92
CA VAL A 412 16.45 43.09 10.32
C VAL A 412 17.30 44.35 10.41
N HIS A 413 18.44 44.39 9.70
CA HIS A 413 19.30 45.57 9.65
C HIS A 413 18.57 46.80 9.09
N GLU A 414 17.85 46.64 7.97
CA GLU A 414 17.05 47.73 7.40
C GLU A 414 15.90 48.18 8.29
N ALA A 415 15.26 47.26 9.02
CA ALA A 415 14.28 47.63 10.02
C ALA A 415 14.91 48.46 11.15
N ALA A 416 16.13 48.12 11.57
CA ALA A 416 16.87 48.86 12.58
C ALA A 416 17.30 50.26 12.12
N LEU A 417 17.65 50.43 10.85
CA LEU A 417 17.93 51.75 10.27
C LEU A 417 16.68 52.65 10.23
N ARG A 418 15.52 52.07 9.92
CA ARG A 418 14.25 52.84 9.83
C ARG A 418 13.63 53.17 11.18
N ARG A 419 13.74 52.27 12.16
CA ARG A 419 13.06 52.37 13.47
C ARG A 419 13.99 51.98 14.62
N PRO A 420 15.08 52.72 14.85
CA PRO A 420 16.11 52.32 15.82
C PRO A 420 15.59 52.20 17.26
N ASP A 421 14.67 53.08 17.66
CA ASP A 421 14.18 53.14 19.05
C ASP A 421 12.91 52.31 19.28
N ALA A 422 12.38 51.66 18.24
CA ALA A 422 11.28 50.73 18.38
C ALA A 422 11.76 49.42 19.04
N VAL A 423 10.88 48.82 19.85
CA VAL A 423 11.11 47.52 20.48
C VAL A 423 11.22 46.44 19.40
N ALA A 424 12.31 45.68 19.42
CA ALA A 424 12.59 44.58 18.50
C ALA A 424 12.36 43.20 19.14
N VAL A 425 12.69 43.06 20.43
CA VAL A 425 12.55 41.81 21.17
C VAL A 425 11.97 42.08 22.56
N ILE A 426 10.99 41.30 22.96
CA ILE A 426 10.42 41.28 24.32
C ILE A 426 10.74 39.90 24.92
N ALA A 427 11.52 39.85 25.98
CA ALA A 427 11.90 38.61 26.66
C ALA A 427 12.15 38.85 28.15
N ASP A 428 11.71 37.94 29.01
CA ASP A 428 11.97 37.93 30.46
C ASP A 428 11.69 39.26 31.18
N GLY A 429 10.61 39.96 30.78
CA GLY A 429 10.24 41.26 31.34
C GLY A 429 11.15 42.42 30.91
N THR A 430 11.97 42.22 29.88
CA THR A 430 12.82 43.24 29.28
C THR A 430 12.46 43.48 27.83
N GLU A 431 12.58 44.74 27.41
CA GLU A 431 12.39 45.17 26.03
C GLU A 431 13.73 45.63 25.46
N VAL A 432 14.10 45.07 24.31
CA VAL A 432 15.33 45.43 23.58
C VAL A 432 14.93 46.12 22.28
N THR A 433 15.41 47.35 22.09
CA THR A 433 15.18 48.11 20.85
C THR A 433 15.98 47.57 19.68
N TYR A 434 15.57 47.90 18.45
CA TYR A 434 16.34 47.55 17.25
C TYR A 434 17.78 48.07 17.28
N ARG A 435 18.00 49.28 17.80
CA ARG A 435 19.33 49.88 17.99
C ARG A 435 20.21 48.98 18.85
N THR A 436 19.74 48.65 20.05
CA THR A 436 20.50 47.81 21.00
C THR A 436 20.70 46.39 20.46
N LEU A 437 19.69 45.81 19.79
CA LEU A 437 19.84 44.52 19.13
C LEU A 437 20.96 44.56 18.08
N GLN A 438 20.95 45.55 17.20
CA GLN A 438 21.91 45.66 16.11
C GLN A 438 23.34 45.91 16.59
N GLU A 439 23.53 46.69 17.64
CA GLU A 439 24.84 46.87 18.30
C GLU A 439 25.41 45.54 18.80
N ASN A 440 24.56 44.69 19.37
CA ASN A 440 24.95 43.36 19.84
C ASN A 440 25.26 42.42 18.68
N VAL A 441 24.44 42.42 17.63
CA VAL A 441 24.68 41.67 16.38
C VAL A 441 26.04 42.04 15.78
N HIS A 442 26.34 43.32 15.61
CA HIS A 442 27.61 43.78 15.06
C HIS A 442 28.81 43.40 15.94
N ARG A 443 28.65 43.38 17.26
CA ARG A 443 29.71 42.97 18.19
C ARG A 443 30.02 41.48 18.06
N ILE A 444 28.99 40.64 18.01
CA ILE A 444 29.14 39.18 17.82
C ILE A 444 29.74 38.88 16.45
N ALA A 445 29.23 39.52 15.39
CA ALA A 445 29.74 39.32 14.04
C ALA A 445 31.21 39.71 13.90
N ARG A 446 31.63 40.85 14.47
CA ARG A 446 33.05 41.25 14.51
C ARG A 446 33.92 40.24 15.25
N ARG A 447 33.43 39.72 16.37
CA ARG A 447 34.16 38.71 17.15
C ARG A 447 34.33 37.41 16.34
N LEU A 448 33.26 36.91 15.75
CA LEU A 448 33.32 35.70 14.91
C LEU A 448 34.25 35.89 13.71
N ARG A 449 34.25 37.07 13.07
CA ARG A 449 35.21 37.40 12.01
C ARG A 449 36.66 37.36 12.49
N SER A 450 36.95 37.95 13.66
CA SER A 450 38.31 37.92 14.21
C SER A 450 38.79 36.52 14.60
N GLU A 451 37.86 35.60 14.86
CA GLU A 451 38.13 34.21 15.22
C GLU A 451 38.09 33.27 13.99
N GLY A 452 38.15 33.84 12.77
CA GLY A 452 38.16 33.07 11.52
C GLY A 452 36.85 32.34 11.21
N CYS A 453 35.73 32.70 11.85
CA CYS A 453 34.43 32.05 11.69
C CYS A 453 33.51 32.80 10.70
N ALA A 454 34.09 33.40 9.66
CA ALA A 454 33.38 34.24 8.68
C ALA A 454 33.19 33.59 7.30
N GLU A 455 33.77 32.40 7.10
CA GLU A 455 33.76 31.74 5.80
C GLU A 455 32.36 31.15 5.52
N PRO A 456 31.87 31.24 4.27
CA PRO A 456 30.65 30.56 3.86
C PRO A 456 30.66 29.08 4.24
N ASN A 457 29.49 28.54 4.58
CA ASN A 457 29.32 27.16 5.06
C ASN A 457 30.04 26.82 6.39
N THR A 458 30.62 27.81 7.08
CA THR A 458 31.07 27.63 8.47
C THR A 458 29.87 27.48 9.38
N LEU A 459 29.85 26.41 10.18
CA LEU A 459 28.85 26.21 11.22
C LEU A 459 29.36 26.75 12.57
N VAL A 460 28.59 27.63 13.17
CA VAL A 460 28.82 28.17 14.52
C VAL A 460 27.67 27.72 15.40
N ALA A 461 27.98 26.99 16.47
CA ALA A 461 26.96 26.61 17.43
C ALA A 461 26.54 27.82 18.27
N VAL A 462 25.24 27.97 18.52
CA VAL A 462 24.68 28.93 19.47
C VAL A 462 24.03 28.10 20.57
N SER A 463 24.62 28.14 21.76
CA SER A 463 24.15 27.38 22.92
C SER A 463 23.88 28.32 24.08
N MET A 464 22.64 28.78 24.14
CA MET A 464 22.15 29.84 25.01
C MET A 464 20.70 29.58 25.38
N ARG A 465 20.26 30.10 26.51
CA ARG A 465 18.85 30.08 26.89
C ARG A 465 18.04 30.99 25.94
N PRO A 466 16.74 30.72 25.73
CA PRO A 466 15.88 31.60 24.94
C PRO A 466 15.89 33.03 25.49
N GLY A 467 16.01 34.03 24.61
CA GLY A 467 16.00 35.43 25.01
C GLY A 467 16.65 36.37 24.00
N ALA A 468 16.68 37.67 24.30
CA ALA A 468 17.20 38.69 23.38
C ALA A 468 18.69 38.48 23.01
N ALA A 469 19.49 37.96 23.93
CA ALA A 469 20.90 37.65 23.67
C ALA A 469 21.08 36.50 22.67
N GLN A 470 20.19 35.50 22.71
CA GLN A 470 20.18 34.40 21.73
C GLN A 470 19.82 34.92 20.34
N ILE A 471 18.78 35.76 20.21
CA ILE A 471 18.42 36.37 18.91
C ILE A 471 19.58 37.19 18.35
N ALA A 472 20.25 37.99 19.20
CA ALA A 472 21.44 38.73 18.80
C ALA A 472 22.57 37.81 18.33
N ALA A 473 22.78 36.66 18.99
CA ALA A 473 23.78 35.66 18.60
C ALA A 473 23.48 35.02 17.24
N LEU A 474 22.23 34.58 17.02
CA LEU A 474 21.81 33.98 15.74
C LEU A 474 22.00 34.96 14.58
N LEU A 475 21.51 36.20 14.73
CA LEU A 475 21.69 37.26 13.74
C LEU A 475 23.17 37.64 13.58
N GLY A 476 23.95 37.64 14.67
CA GLY A 476 25.39 37.90 14.66
C GLY A 476 26.19 36.87 13.87
N VAL A 477 25.83 35.58 13.98
CA VAL A 477 26.41 34.50 13.17
C VAL A 477 26.10 34.71 11.69
N LEU A 478 24.84 34.96 11.35
CA LEU A 478 24.43 35.24 9.97
C LEU A 478 25.15 36.47 9.39
N HIS A 479 25.24 37.53 10.18
CA HIS A 479 25.91 38.78 9.80
C HIS A 479 27.45 38.63 9.74
N ALA A 480 28.02 37.57 10.33
CA ALA A 480 29.43 37.21 10.17
C ALA A 480 29.70 36.52 8.83
N GLY A 481 28.68 35.98 8.16
CA GLY A 481 28.80 35.16 6.95
C GLY A 481 28.71 33.65 7.19
N ALA A 482 28.46 33.24 8.44
CA ALA A 482 28.36 31.83 8.85
C ALA A 482 26.90 31.37 9.01
N ALA A 483 26.70 30.06 9.09
CA ALA A 483 25.43 29.43 9.45
C ALA A 483 25.45 29.05 10.93
N TYR A 484 24.33 29.26 11.63
CA TYR A 484 24.22 28.87 13.03
C TYR A 484 23.66 27.45 13.18
N VAL A 485 24.02 26.80 14.27
CA VAL A 485 23.34 25.58 14.77
C VAL A 485 22.90 25.86 16.20
N ALA A 486 21.60 25.85 16.45
CA ALA A 486 21.08 26.02 17.80
C ALA A 486 21.25 24.71 18.59
N ILE A 487 21.95 24.76 19.73
CA ILE A 487 22.14 23.61 20.61
C ILE A 487 21.68 24.01 22.01
N ASP A 488 20.62 23.36 22.49
CA ASP A 488 20.07 23.65 23.82
C ASP A 488 21.12 23.35 24.91
N PRO A 489 21.47 24.35 25.76
CA PRO A 489 22.44 24.16 26.85
C PRO A 489 21.98 23.14 27.90
N GLU A 490 20.68 22.87 28.03
CA GLU A 490 20.10 21.95 29.03
C GLU A 490 20.20 20.48 28.62
N LEU A 491 20.60 20.20 27.37
CA LEU A 491 20.84 18.84 26.91
C LEU A 491 21.97 18.16 27.72
N PRO A 492 21.89 16.83 27.93
CA PRO A 492 22.97 16.06 28.52
C PRO A 492 24.31 16.33 27.80
N GLU A 493 25.39 16.35 28.57
CA GLU A 493 26.73 16.70 28.09
C GLU A 493 27.14 15.90 26.84
N GLU A 494 27.02 14.58 26.91
CA GLU A 494 27.38 13.66 25.82
C GLU A 494 26.61 14.00 24.53
N ARG A 495 25.32 14.33 24.65
CA ARG A 495 24.49 14.72 23.49
C ARG A 495 24.97 16.05 22.91
N ARG A 496 25.27 17.04 23.74
CA ARG A 496 25.82 18.34 23.32
C ARG A 496 27.14 18.18 22.58
N HIS A 497 28.07 17.37 23.13
CA HIS A 497 29.36 17.11 22.51
C HIS A 497 29.22 16.37 21.18
N SER A 498 28.37 15.35 21.14
CA SER A 498 28.06 14.61 19.91
C SER A 498 27.51 15.53 18.82
N LEU A 499 26.59 16.45 19.15
CA LEU A 499 26.03 17.40 18.19
C LEU A 499 27.10 18.40 17.68
N LEU A 500 27.93 18.94 18.57
CA LEU A 500 29.03 19.84 18.19
C LEU A 500 30.01 19.15 17.22
N HIS A 501 30.38 17.91 17.51
CA HIS A 501 31.27 17.11 16.66
C HIS A 501 30.63 16.78 15.30
N ARG A 502 29.37 16.30 15.28
CA ARG A 502 28.64 15.97 14.05
C ARG A 502 28.45 17.18 13.14
N CYS A 503 28.20 18.35 13.72
CA CYS A 503 28.07 19.60 12.97
C CYS A 503 29.42 20.20 12.59
N ARG A 504 30.54 19.63 13.06
CA ARG A 504 31.89 20.19 12.87
C ARG A 504 31.93 21.70 13.19
N ALA A 505 31.24 22.09 14.26
CA ALA A 505 31.08 23.49 14.61
C ALA A 505 32.45 24.12 14.90
N LYS A 506 32.79 25.20 14.20
CA LYS A 506 34.10 25.89 14.33
C LYS A 506 34.20 26.69 15.63
N ALA A 507 33.06 27.17 16.12
CA ALA A 507 32.96 27.91 17.37
C ALA A 507 31.61 27.67 18.05
N VAL A 508 31.54 27.99 19.34
CA VAL A 508 30.33 28.04 20.15
C VAL A 508 30.15 29.46 20.69
N VAL A 509 28.99 30.06 20.44
CA VAL A 509 28.53 31.29 21.08
C VAL A 509 27.64 30.92 22.26
N THR A 510 28.00 31.37 23.46
CA THR A 510 27.28 31.08 24.70
C THR A 510 27.30 32.25 25.68
N GLU A 511 26.46 32.18 26.72
CA GLU A 511 26.46 33.11 27.85
C GLU A 511 27.68 32.85 28.74
N ALA A 512 28.26 33.88 29.37
CA ALA A 512 29.42 33.73 30.25
C ALA A 512 29.19 32.70 31.36
N GLU A 513 28.02 32.73 32.00
CA GLU A 513 27.65 31.80 33.07
C GLU A 513 27.65 30.35 32.58
N LEU A 514 26.96 30.08 31.45
CA LEU A 514 26.89 28.75 30.83
C LEU A 514 28.26 28.30 30.30
N GLY A 515 29.04 29.23 29.76
CA GLY A 515 30.40 29.00 29.33
C GLY A 515 31.34 28.61 30.47
N ALA A 516 31.03 29.00 31.71
CA ALA A 516 31.80 28.63 32.90
C ALA A 516 31.25 27.36 33.57
N SER A 517 29.94 27.13 33.55
CA SER A 517 29.29 26.01 34.24
C SER A 517 29.24 24.71 33.44
N LEU A 518 29.30 24.80 32.10
CA LEU A 518 29.18 23.64 31.23
C LEU A 518 30.54 23.17 30.68
N SER A 519 30.69 21.85 30.56
CA SER A 519 31.81 21.21 29.87
C SER A 519 31.67 21.34 28.36
N TRP A 520 32.74 21.74 27.66
CA TRP A 520 32.77 21.92 26.20
C TRP A 520 33.92 21.12 25.58
N PRO A 521 33.72 20.51 24.40
CA PRO A 521 34.75 19.70 23.77
C PRO A 521 35.94 20.58 23.34
N GLY A 522 37.17 20.11 23.60
CA GLY A 522 38.41 20.77 23.19
C GLY A 522 38.97 21.88 24.10
N GLY A 523 38.69 21.89 25.41
CA GLY A 523 39.28 22.86 26.33
C GLY A 523 39.93 22.28 27.59
N SER A 524 41.26 22.38 27.71
CA SER A 524 41.93 22.45 29.01
C SER A 524 41.47 23.70 29.77
N PRO A 525 41.39 23.67 31.11
CA PRO A 525 40.87 24.79 31.88
C PRO A 525 41.87 25.96 31.95
N GLY A 526 41.41 27.16 31.58
CA GLY A 526 41.91 28.43 32.12
C GLY A 526 43.09 29.10 31.42
N ARG A 527 42.82 30.23 30.75
CA ARG A 527 43.71 31.39 30.77
C ARG A 527 42.89 32.65 31.02
N HIS A 528 42.75 33.00 32.29
CA HIS A 528 42.46 34.37 32.70
C HIS A 528 43.77 35.18 32.67
N PRO A 529 43.79 36.42 32.17
CA PRO A 529 44.87 37.34 32.45
C PRO A 529 44.76 37.79 33.92
N ARG A 530 45.65 37.30 34.79
CA ARG A 530 45.81 37.86 36.14
C ARG A 530 46.47 39.25 36.03
N ARG A 531 46.00 40.20 36.84
CA ARG A 531 46.84 41.29 37.35
C ARG A 531 46.81 41.32 38.90
N PRO A 532 47.90 41.75 39.55
CA PRO A 532 48.17 41.51 40.96
C PRO A 532 47.74 42.68 41.86
N GLY A 533 47.44 42.41 43.14
CA GLY A 533 47.32 43.45 44.15
C GLY A 533 46.43 43.07 45.34
N ASP A 534 47.10 42.83 46.47
CA ASP A 534 46.66 42.89 47.87
C ASP A 534 45.74 41.83 48.49
N ALA A 535 46.36 41.17 49.47
CA ALA A 535 45.79 40.29 50.47
C ALA A 535 45.04 41.09 51.54
N ALA A 536 43.95 40.51 52.07
CA ALA A 536 43.71 40.42 53.51
C ALA A 536 42.51 39.50 53.80
N VAL A 537 42.76 38.53 54.66
CA VAL A 537 41.75 37.72 55.37
C VAL A 537 40.96 38.59 56.34
N ARG A 538 39.64 38.38 56.46
CA ARG A 538 38.89 38.44 57.74
C ARG A 538 37.45 37.91 57.59
N HIS A 539 37.05 37.11 58.58
CA HIS A 539 35.72 36.54 58.80
C HIS A 539 34.59 37.59 58.87
N ARG A 540 33.39 37.23 58.37
CA ARG A 540 32.12 37.64 59.00
C ARG A 540 30.95 36.71 58.66
N THR A 541 30.09 36.60 59.67
CA THR A 541 28.88 35.81 59.88
C THR A 541 27.65 36.28 59.09
N ALA A 542 26.72 35.33 58.95
CA ALA A 542 25.31 35.38 58.52
C ALA A 542 24.59 36.72 58.26
N GLY A 543 23.83 36.77 57.16
CA GLY A 543 22.71 37.71 56.95
C GLY A 543 22.44 38.08 55.48
N GLU A 544 21.19 37.86 55.03
CA GLU A 544 20.47 38.46 53.88
C GLU A 544 20.64 37.91 52.43
N PRO A 545 19.54 37.90 51.64
CA PRO A 545 19.42 37.13 50.41
C PRO A 545 20.11 37.80 49.22
N ALA A 546 20.77 36.97 48.41
CA ALA A 546 21.46 37.38 47.20
C ALA A 546 20.48 37.91 46.14
N GLU A 547 20.49 39.23 45.95
CA GLU A 547 19.93 39.87 44.77
C GLU A 547 20.71 39.37 43.53
N ARG A 548 20.10 38.47 42.76
CA ARG A 548 20.69 37.91 41.54
C ARG A 548 20.86 39.03 40.51
N ARG A 549 22.05 39.63 40.44
CA ARG A 549 22.45 40.49 39.32
C ARG A 549 22.43 39.66 38.04
N ARG A 550 21.54 40.04 37.10
CA ARG A 550 21.27 39.33 35.85
C ARG A 550 22.21 39.82 34.73
N PRO A 551 22.67 38.94 33.83
CA PRO A 551 23.71 39.28 32.87
C PRO A 551 23.22 40.31 31.86
N ARG A 552 24.07 41.29 31.57
CA ARG A 552 23.87 42.23 30.46
C ARG A 552 24.42 41.56 29.20
N VAL A 553 23.98 41.96 28.00
CA VAL A 553 24.50 41.42 26.73
C VAL A 553 26.04 41.63 26.57
N ARG A 554 26.69 42.35 27.49
CA ARG A 554 28.16 42.43 27.61
C ARG A 554 28.85 41.11 27.98
N ASP A 555 28.09 40.08 28.37
CA ASP A 555 28.61 38.82 28.93
C ASP A 555 28.57 37.64 27.94
N LEU A 556 28.68 37.89 26.63
CA LEU A 556 28.70 36.86 25.58
C LEU A 556 30.13 36.37 25.31
N HIS A 557 30.33 35.05 25.36
CA HIS A 557 31.60 34.41 25.04
C HIS A 557 31.53 33.65 23.71
N VAL A 558 32.52 33.88 22.86
CA VAL A 558 32.82 33.03 21.70
C VAL A 558 33.96 32.11 22.10
N ARG A 559 33.70 30.80 22.13
CA ARG A 559 34.75 29.77 22.28
C ARG A 559 35.05 29.15 20.93
N LEU A 560 36.31 29.17 20.54
CA LEU A 560 36.79 28.34 19.43
C LEU A 560 36.71 26.88 19.83
N HIS A 561 36.20 26.04 18.93
CA HIS A 561 36.29 24.60 19.08
C HIS A 561 37.51 24.13 18.27
N GLY A 562 38.59 23.77 18.96
CA GLY A 562 39.84 23.35 18.33
C GLY A 562 39.71 22.00 17.63
N ARG A 563 40.29 21.89 16.43
CA ARG A 563 40.58 20.60 15.78
C ARG A 563 41.51 19.80 16.69
N THR A 564 41.12 18.58 17.07
CA THR A 564 42.09 17.55 17.39
C THR A 564 42.71 17.07 16.08
N GLU A 565 43.93 17.51 15.79
CA GLU A 565 44.77 16.83 14.81
C GLU A 565 45.23 15.50 15.43
N GLY A 566 44.49 14.44 15.12
CA GLY A 566 44.90 13.05 15.30
C GLY A 566 44.50 12.34 14.02
N GLY A 567 45.49 11.96 13.22
CA GLY A 567 45.28 11.23 11.98
C GLY A 567 44.65 9.88 12.25
N ASP A 568 43.65 9.53 11.44
CA ASP A 568 43.38 8.16 11.06
C ASP A 568 43.02 8.17 9.58
N ASP A 569 43.96 7.67 8.78
CA ASP A 569 43.73 7.22 7.41
C ASP A 569 42.67 6.11 7.47
N LEU A 570 41.44 6.42 7.08
CA LEU A 570 40.45 5.40 6.72
C LEU A 570 40.40 5.28 5.20
N ALA A 571 41.38 4.55 4.66
CA ALA A 571 41.22 3.85 3.40
C ALA A 571 40.17 2.73 3.55
N PRO A 572 39.38 2.43 2.51
CA PRO A 572 38.23 1.53 2.62
C PRO A 572 38.69 0.07 2.57
N GLN A 573 38.72 -0.61 3.70
CA GLN A 573 38.85 -2.07 3.71
C GLN A 573 37.47 -2.73 3.57
N ARG A 574 37.21 -3.21 2.36
CA ARG A 574 36.39 -4.40 2.13
C ARG A 574 36.96 -5.54 2.97
N ARG A 575 36.11 -6.25 3.73
CA ARG A 575 36.29 -7.69 3.95
C ARG A 575 35.01 -8.39 4.34
N GLU A 576 34.84 -9.52 3.66
CA GLU A 576 33.79 -10.51 3.79
C GLU A 576 33.97 -11.37 5.05
N HIS A 577 32.84 -11.98 5.43
CA HIS A 577 32.67 -13.34 5.97
C HIS A 577 33.00 -13.72 7.43
N ARG A 578 31.90 -14.13 8.09
CA ARG A 578 31.62 -15.40 8.80
C ARG A 578 32.09 -15.61 10.25
N ALA A 579 31.04 -15.90 11.04
CA ALA A 579 30.89 -17.00 12.01
C ALA A 579 31.74 -17.00 13.29
N GLY A 580 31.05 -16.89 14.43
CA GLY A 580 31.58 -17.24 15.75
C GLY A 580 30.47 -17.28 16.79
N HIS A 581 30.16 -18.47 17.28
CA HIS A 581 29.23 -18.78 18.35
C HIS A 581 29.40 -17.92 19.63
N GLN A 582 28.29 -17.64 20.33
CA GLN A 582 28.23 -17.71 21.79
C GLN A 582 26.80 -17.93 22.31
N ARG A 583 26.71 -18.76 23.35
CA ARG A 583 25.51 -19.32 24.00
C ARG A 583 24.75 -18.30 24.89
N PRO A 584 23.49 -18.58 25.27
CA PRO A 584 22.57 -17.60 25.86
C PRO A 584 22.64 -17.52 27.38
N LEU A 585 22.42 -16.32 27.91
CA LEU A 585 22.14 -16.08 29.32
C LEU A 585 20.64 -16.22 29.60
N ARG A 586 20.34 -16.97 30.66
CA ARG A 586 19.03 -17.13 31.29
C ARG A 586 18.54 -15.79 31.84
N GLY A 587 17.27 -15.46 31.60
CA GLY A 587 16.56 -14.35 32.24
C GLY A 587 15.09 -14.73 32.42
N GLU A 588 14.60 -14.58 33.64
CA GLU A 588 13.41 -15.13 34.26
C GLU A 588 12.05 -14.79 33.58
N ARG A 589 11.13 -15.76 33.66
CA ARG A 589 9.72 -15.62 33.30
C ARG A 589 8.94 -15.02 34.48
N ALA A 590 8.31 -13.87 34.27
CA ALA A 590 7.20 -13.38 35.10
C ALA A 590 5.87 -13.82 34.49
N GLY A 591 4.98 -14.39 35.31
CA GLY A 591 3.66 -14.89 34.90
C GLY A 591 2.61 -13.77 34.69
N PRO A 592 1.45 -14.10 34.09
CA PRO A 592 0.49 -13.12 33.61
C PRO A 592 -0.53 -12.70 34.69
N GLY A 593 -0.78 -11.40 34.80
CA GLY A 593 -1.91 -10.85 35.56
C GLY A 593 -3.21 -10.85 34.73
N PRO A 594 -4.39 -10.95 35.36
CA PRO A 594 -5.66 -11.16 34.67
C PRO A 594 -6.24 -9.86 34.09
N GLY A 595 -6.85 -9.96 32.91
CA GLY A 595 -7.47 -8.85 32.18
C GLY A 595 -8.78 -8.33 32.79
N PRO A 596 -9.21 -7.11 32.42
CA PRO A 596 -10.46 -6.54 32.88
C PRO A 596 -11.66 -6.98 32.01
N ARG A 597 -12.79 -7.20 32.67
CA ARG A 597 -14.10 -7.53 32.07
C ARG A 597 -14.72 -6.31 31.35
N PRO A 598 -15.58 -6.52 30.33
CA PRO A 598 -16.18 -5.44 29.55
C PRO A 598 -17.36 -4.78 30.28
N GLY A 599 -17.35 -3.44 30.32
CA GLY A 599 -18.45 -2.61 30.80
C GLY A 599 -19.54 -2.44 29.74
N ARG A 600 -20.80 -2.65 30.15
CA ARG A 600 -22.02 -2.35 29.38
C ARG A 600 -22.17 -0.84 29.20
N VAL A 601 -22.38 -0.37 27.97
CA VAL A 601 -22.90 0.99 27.70
C VAL A 601 -24.11 0.90 26.77
N ARG A 602 -25.18 1.60 27.17
CA ARG A 602 -26.50 1.69 26.53
C ARG A 602 -26.45 2.53 25.23
N PRO A 603 -27.40 2.32 24.29
CA PRO A 603 -27.43 3.04 23.02
C PRO A 603 -27.98 4.46 23.17
N LEU A 604 -27.28 5.42 22.56
CA LEU A 604 -27.75 6.79 22.34
C LEU A 604 -28.69 6.84 21.13
N ARG A 605 -29.94 7.24 21.38
CA ARG A 605 -30.91 7.66 20.35
C ARG A 605 -30.46 9.00 19.78
N LEU A 606 -30.31 9.10 18.46
CA LEU A 606 -30.33 10.38 17.76
C LEU A 606 -31.29 10.36 16.56
N ARG A 607 -31.90 11.52 16.39
CA ARG A 607 -33.16 11.82 15.71
C ARG A 607 -33.13 11.61 14.20
N ARG A 608 -34.25 11.12 13.68
CA ARG A 608 -34.68 11.25 12.28
C ARG A 608 -34.79 12.74 11.91
N LEU A 609 -34.16 13.13 10.81
CA LEU A 609 -34.55 14.29 10.01
C LEU A 609 -35.12 13.77 8.69
N ARG A 610 -36.31 14.28 8.35
CA ARG A 610 -37.02 14.04 7.08
C ARG A 610 -36.42 14.94 5.99
N ASP A 611 -36.09 14.32 4.84
CA ASP A 611 -36.40 14.63 3.41
C ASP A 611 -36.79 16.08 3.04
N PRO A 612 -36.45 16.64 1.83
CA PRO A 612 -36.82 16.07 0.52
C PRO A 612 -35.89 16.35 -0.69
N GLY A 613 -36.01 15.55 -1.76
CA GLY A 613 -35.66 16.05 -3.11
C GLY A 613 -35.33 15.03 -4.20
N ARG A 614 -36.36 14.45 -4.82
CA ARG A 614 -36.26 13.73 -6.11
C ARG A 614 -35.91 14.69 -7.25
N GLY A 615 -34.99 14.30 -8.14
CA GLY A 615 -34.76 14.93 -9.44
C GLY A 615 -34.23 13.92 -10.47
N ARG A 616 -35.15 13.22 -11.15
CA ARG A 616 -34.86 12.38 -12.32
C ARG A 616 -34.60 13.27 -13.54
N LEU A 617 -33.52 13.04 -14.28
CA LEU A 617 -33.38 13.51 -15.66
C LEU A 617 -33.02 12.35 -16.58
N ARG A 618 -34.01 11.96 -17.40
CA ARG A 618 -33.86 11.15 -18.62
C ARG A 618 -33.49 12.11 -19.76
N GLY A 619 -32.45 11.79 -20.53
CA GLY A 619 -32.08 12.49 -21.77
C GLY A 619 -31.90 11.49 -22.92
N ARG A 620 -32.68 11.67 -23.98
CA ARG A 620 -32.86 10.83 -25.18
C ARG A 620 -31.72 10.98 -26.22
N PRO A 621 -31.63 10.07 -27.22
CA PRO A 621 -30.51 9.96 -28.15
C PRO A 621 -30.56 10.95 -29.33
N LEU A 622 -29.38 11.35 -29.82
CA LEU A 622 -29.19 12.20 -30.98
C LEU A 622 -29.32 11.41 -32.29
N ARG A 623 -30.18 11.93 -33.18
CA ARG A 623 -30.36 11.50 -34.57
C ARG A 623 -29.24 12.05 -35.46
N ARG A 624 -28.85 11.20 -36.43
CA ARG A 624 -28.05 11.49 -37.63
C ARG A 624 -28.68 12.57 -38.53
N ALA A 625 -27.81 13.39 -39.13
CA ALA A 625 -27.92 14.04 -40.44
C ALA A 625 -26.47 14.38 -40.84
N ARG A 626 -25.90 14.09 -42.02
CA ARG A 626 -26.35 13.57 -43.32
C ARG A 626 -25.33 12.57 -43.82
#